data_AF-A0A257RB98-F1
#
_entry.id   AF-A0A257RB98-F1
#
_cell.length_a   1.000
_cell.length_b   1.000
_cell.length_c   1.000
_cell.angle_alpha   90.00
_cell.angle_beta   90.00
_cell.angle_gamma   90.00
#
_symmetry.space_group_name_H-M   'P 1'
#
loop_
_entity.id
_entity.type
_entity.pdbx_description
1 polymer ?
#
loop_
_entity_poly.entity_id
_entity_poly.type
_entity_poly.pdbx_seq_one_letter_code
_entity_poly.pdbx_strand_id
1 'polypeptide(L)'
;MAEVEIGIYKSARQAYGFDDIAIVPSRRTRDPEDVDISWQIDAYKFELPMLGSAMDGAVSPATAIEIGRLGGLGVLNLEGLWTRYEDPTPLFEEIRELDDDKATARMQQMYLEPIKLELVAERIREMKQAGIVTSASVTPQRTDWMSKTITDSGLDILVIQGTVVSAEHVSRTAEPLNLKKFIREFEIPVIVGGCASYQAALHLMRTGAAGVLVGVGPGNACTSRAVLGIGVPQATAIADVAGARMRHLDETGVYVHVIADGGMSKGGDIAKAIACGADAVMIGS
;
A
#
# COMPACT_ATOMS: atom_id res chain seq x y z
N MET A 1 -10.93 13.76 21.89
CA MET A 1 -10.90 12.29 21.78
C MET A 1 -11.07 11.72 23.18
N ALA A 2 -11.81 10.62 23.35
CA ALA A 2 -11.93 9.99 24.66
C ALA A 2 -10.59 9.31 25.01
N GLU A 3 -9.89 9.86 26.00
CA GLU A 3 -8.73 9.22 26.61
C GLU A 3 -9.20 8.32 27.75
N VAL A 4 -8.65 7.10 27.81
CA VAL A 4 -8.88 6.13 28.87
C VAL A 4 -7.65 6.11 29.76
N GLU A 5 -7.82 6.18 31.08
CA GLU A 5 -6.73 5.99 32.02
C GLU A 5 -6.26 4.53 32.00
N ILE A 6 -4.96 4.32 31.76
CA ILE A 6 -4.31 3.00 31.89
C ILE A 6 -3.83 2.80 33.32
N GLY A 7 -3.35 3.88 33.93
CA GLY A 7 -2.90 3.91 35.32
C GLY A 7 -2.51 5.33 35.71
N ILE A 8 -2.05 5.50 36.95
CA ILE A 8 -1.71 6.82 37.49
C ILE A 8 -0.71 7.54 36.56
N TYR A 9 -1.10 8.70 36.03
CA TYR A 9 -0.36 9.52 35.06
C TYR A 9 -0.13 8.88 33.67
N LYS A 10 -0.92 7.89 33.28
CA LYS A 10 -0.88 7.25 31.95
C LYS A 10 -2.29 7.15 31.36
N SER A 11 -2.47 7.74 30.18
CA SER A 11 -3.67 7.58 29.38
C SER A 11 -3.35 6.94 28.02
N ALA A 12 -4.37 6.37 27.40
CA ALA A 12 -4.34 5.97 26.01
C ALA A 12 -5.59 6.44 25.28
N ARG A 13 -5.43 6.65 23.98
CA ARG A 13 -6.54 6.88 23.08
C ARG A 13 -7.19 5.55 22.74
N GLN A 14 -8.51 5.46 22.91
CA GLN A 14 -9.28 4.34 22.39
C GLN A 14 -9.32 4.37 20.86
N ALA A 15 -9.13 3.21 20.23
CA ALA A 15 -9.18 3.02 18.79
C ALA A 15 -9.99 1.76 18.45
N TYR A 16 -10.52 1.73 17.23
CA TYR A 16 -11.51 0.77 16.74
C TYR A 16 -11.05 0.13 15.42
N GLY A 17 -11.22 -1.19 15.32
CA GLY A 17 -11.04 -1.97 14.11
C GLY A 17 -12.36 -2.14 13.35
N PHE A 18 -12.36 -2.96 12.29
CA PHE A 18 -13.56 -3.20 11.51
C PHE A 18 -14.64 -3.98 12.27
N ASP A 19 -14.26 -4.90 13.14
CA ASP A 19 -15.23 -5.69 13.93
C ASP A 19 -15.93 -4.86 15.02
N ASP A 20 -15.38 -3.70 15.37
CA ASP A 20 -15.97 -2.79 16.36
C ASP A 20 -17.06 -1.87 15.78
N ILE A 21 -17.20 -1.83 14.44
CA ILE A 21 -18.11 -0.91 13.74
C ILE A 21 -19.01 -1.62 12.73
N ALA A 22 -20.13 -0.97 12.41
CA ALA A 22 -21.05 -1.38 11.34
C ALA A 22 -21.58 -0.15 10.60
N ILE A 23 -21.90 -0.32 9.32
CA ILE A 23 -22.54 0.72 8.51
C ILE A 23 -24.04 0.70 8.80
N VAL A 24 -24.59 1.86 9.13
CA VAL A 24 -26.02 2.01 9.42
C VAL A 24 -26.80 2.19 8.12
N PRO A 25 -27.83 1.37 7.83
CA PRO A 25 -28.69 1.57 6.68
C PRO A 25 -29.38 2.94 6.71
N SER A 26 -29.48 3.60 5.55
CA SER A 26 -30.13 4.90 5.42
C SER A 26 -31.59 4.77 4.97
N ARG A 27 -32.33 5.89 4.96
CA ARG A 27 -33.77 5.92 4.63
C ARG A 27 -34.11 5.48 3.21
N ARG A 28 -33.20 5.61 2.24
CA ARG A 28 -33.42 5.23 0.84
C ARG A 28 -32.45 4.15 0.45
N THR A 29 -32.96 3.10 -0.18
CA THR A 29 -32.17 2.07 -0.85
C THR A 29 -31.97 2.43 -2.32
N ARG A 30 -30.92 1.89 -2.92
CA ARG A 30 -30.63 1.92 -4.36
C ARG A 30 -30.34 0.50 -4.81
N ASP A 31 -30.56 0.23 -6.08
CA ASP A 31 -30.16 -1.04 -6.66
C ASP A 31 -28.63 -1.08 -6.77
N PRO A 32 -27.96 -2.21 -6.48
CA PRO A 32 -26.50 -2.32 -6.57
C PRO A 32 -25.94 -1.90 -7.93
N GLU A 33 -26.70 -2.13 -9.00
CA GLU A 33 -26.36 -1.78 -10.38
C GLU A 33 -26.29 -0.26 -10.62
N ASP A 34 -26.91 0.55 -9.76
CA ASP A 34 -26.88 2.02 -9.83
C ASP A 34 -25.68 2.64 -9.08
N VAL A 35 -24.84 1.81 -8.44
CA VAL A 35 -23.70 2.28 -7.64
C VAL A 35 -22.44 2.36 -8.48
N ASP A 36 -21.93 3.58 -8.68
CA ASP A 36 -20.60 3.79 -9.26
C ASP A 36 -19.53 3.50 -8.21
N ILE A 37 -18.70 2.50 -8.50
CA ILE A 37 -17.57 2.09 -7.67
C ILE A 37 -16.22 2.43 -8.33
N SER A 38 -16.24 3.18 -9.42
CA SER A 38 -15.02 3.56 -10.12
C SER A 38 -14.12 4.42 -9.24
N TRP A 39 -12.82 4.26 -9.41
CA TRP A 39 -11.79 4.99 -8.70
C TRP A 39 -10.92 5.73 -9.69
N GLN A 40 -10.75 7.03 -9.47
CA GLN A 40 -9.86 7.86 -10.27
C GLN A 40 -8.74 8.37 -9.38
N ILE A 41 -7.49 8.18 -9.79
CA ILE A 41 -6.30 8.74 -9.16
C ILE A 41 -5.39 9.31 -10.24
N ASP A 42 -5.04 10.59 -10.09
CA ASP A 42 -4.30 11.34 -11.12
C ASP A 42 -5.00 11.22 -12.50
N ALA A 43 -4.27 10.85 -13.56
CA ALA A 43 -4.82 10.65 -14.89
C ALA A 43 -5.50 9.28 -15.12
N TYR A 44 -5.48 8.38 -14.14
CA TYR A 44 -5.93 6.99 -14.30
C TYR A 44 -7.31 6.76 -13.69
N LYS A 45 -8.17 6.07 -14.46
CA LYS A 45 -9.48 5.61 -14.00
C LYS A 45 -9.51 4.08 -13.96
N PHE A 46 -10.05 3.56 -12.87
CA PHE A 46 -10.24 2.15 -12.58
C PHE A 46 -11.74 1.89 -12.38
N GLU A 47 -12.22 0.73 -12.81
CA GLU A 47 -13.61 0.31 -12.57
C GLU A 47 -13.80 -0.25 -11.15
N LEU A 48 -12.69 -0.64 -10.49
CA LEU A 48 -12.68 -1.13 -9.12
C LEU A 48 -11.79 -0.24 -8.23
N PRO A 49 -12.23 0.09 -7.00
CA PRO A 49 -11.44 0.89 -6.06
C PRO A 49 -10.47 -0.02 -5.29
N MET A 50 -9.66 -0.79 -6.02
CA MET A 50 -8.88 -1.89 -5.47
C MET A 50 -7.48 -1.98 -6.09
N LEU A 51 -6.49 -2.14 -5.22
CA LEU A 51 -5.13 -2.51 -5.54
C LEU A 51 -4.81 -3.94 -5.08
N GLY A 52 -4.05 -4.69 -5.87
CA GLY A 52 -3.39 -5.91 -5.42
C GLY A 52 -2.13 -5.58 -4.62
N SER A 53 -1.97 -6.18 -3.44
CA SER A 53 -0.84 -5.90 -2.54
C SER A 53 0.49 -6.35 -3.13
N ALA A 54 1.53 -5.53 -2.94
CA ALA A 54 2.89 -5.77 -3.43
C ALA A 54 3.62 -6.86 -2.62
N MET A 55 3.08 -8.07 -2.67
CA MET A 55 3.64 -9.26 -2.07
C MET A 55 3.80 -10.31 -3.17
N ASP A 56 4.93 -11.00 -3.20
CA ASP A 56 5.19 -12.03 -4.20
C ASP A 56 4.17 -13.17 -4.17
N GLY A 57 3.64 -13.49 -2.98
CA GLY A 57 2.57 -14.48 -2.81
C GLY A 57 1.18 -14.02 -3.25
N ALA A 58 1.01 -12.73 -3.58
CA ALA A 58 -0.26 -12.16 -4.01
C ALA A 58 -0.22 -11.70 -5.48
N VAL A 59 0.82 -10.97 -5.89
CA VAL A 59 0.90 -10.35 -7.21
C VAL A 59 2.17 -10.81 -7.95
N SER A 60 1.95 -11.70 -8.92
CA SER A 60 2.89 -11.95 -10.03
C SER A 60 2.63 -10.98 -11.19
N PRO A 61 3.51 -10.89 -12.21
CA PRO A 61 3.20 -10.17 -13.45
C PRO A 61 1.87 -10.62 -14.08
N ALA A 62 1.64 -11.93 -14.16
CA ALA A 62 0.39 -12.49 -14.68
C ALA A 62 -0.83 -12.08 -13.83
N THR A 63 -0.71 -12.10 -12.50
CA THR A 63 -1.79 -11.68 -11.60
C THR A 63 -2.06 -10.17 -11.73
N ALA A 64 -1.02 -9.35 -11.86
CA ALA A 64 -1.17 -7.91 -12.05
C ALA A 64 -1.94 -7.59 -13.34
N ILE A 65 -1.62 -8.29 -14.43
CA ILE A 65 -2.33 -8.21 -15.71
C ILE A 65 -3.81 -8.57 -15.53
N GLU A 66 -4.10 -9.65 -14.82
CA GLU A 66 -5.48 -10.09 -14.61
C GLU A 66 -6.27 -9.12 -13.74
N ILE A 67 -5.68 -8.59 -12.66
CA ILE A 67 -6.28 -7.52 -11.85
C ILE A 67 -6.60 -6.30 -12.71
N GLY A 68 -5.66 -5.91 -13.59
CA GLY A 68 -5.85 -4.79 -14.52
C GLY A 68 -7.02 -5.01 -15.48
N ARG A 69 -7.18 -6.23 -16.03
CA ARG A 69 -8.31 -6.58 -16.90
C ARG A 69 -9.66 -6.58 -16.18
N LEU A 70 -9.67 -6.94 -14.90
CA LEU A 70 -10.85 -6.88 -14.04
C LEU A 70 -11.18 -5.46 -13.58
N GLY A 71 -10.34 -4.47 -13.91
CA GLY A 71 -10.58 -3.06 -13.64
C GLY A 71 -9.97 -2.53 -12.34
N GLY A 72 -9.09 -3.30 -11.68
CA GLY A 72 -8.30 -2.86 -10.53
C GLY A 72 -6.85 -2.49 -10.91
N LEU A 73 -6.00 -2.32 -9.89
CA LEU A 73 -4.57 -2.01 -10.08
C LEU A 73 -3.67 -3.06 -9.41
N GLY A 74 -3.00 -3.90 -10.18
CA GLY A 74 -1.99 -4.81 -9.64
C GLY A 74 -0.68 -4.08 -9.30
N VAL A 75 -0.13 -4.29 -8.10
CA VAL A 75 1.15 -3.69 -7.69
C VAL A 75 2.21 -4.78 -7.58
N LEU A 76 3.19 -4.79 -8.48
CA LEU A 76 4.30 -5.75 -8.45
C LEU A 76 5.33 -5.36 -7.38
N ASN A 77 5.83 -6.32 -6.60
CA ASN A 77 6.95 -6.07 -5.68
C ASN A 77 8.30 -6.09 -6.42
N LEU A 78 8.95 -4.94 -6.58
CA LEU A 78 10.22 -4.86 -7.29
C LEU A 78 11.43 -5.38 -6.51
N GLU A 79 11.25 -5.63 -5.21
CA GLU A 79 12.29 -6.22 -4.35
C GLU A 79 12.06 -7.71 -4.09
N GLY A 80 11.06 -8.29 -4.75
CA GLY A 80 10.63 -9.68 -4.66
C GLY A 80 11.47 -10.67 -5.47
N LEU A 81 11.00 -11.92 -5.55
CA LEU A 81 11.67 -12.97 -6.32
C LEU A 81 11.55 -12.76 -7.84
N TRP A 82 10.46 -12.12 -8.30
CA TRP A 82 10.21 -11.81 -9.73
C TRP A 82 11.27 -10.94 -10.40
N THR A 83 12.06 -10.23 -9.60
CA THR A 83 13.16 -9.35 -10.06
C THR A 83 14.54 -9.85 -9.64
N ARG A 84 14.63 -11.04 -9.03
CA ARG A 84 15.89 -11.70 -8.63
C ARG A 84 16.20 -12.93 -9.49
N TYR A 85 15.15 -13.59 -9.98
CA TYR A 85 15.24 -14.81 -10.77
C TYR A 85 14.51 -14.66 -12.12
N GLU A 86 15.08 -15.24 -13.18
CA GLU A 86 14.45 -15.28 -14.50
C GLU A 86 13.11 -16.02 -14.45
N ASP A 87 13.04 -17.11 -13.69
CA ASP A 87 11.80 -17.81 -13.35
C ASP A 87 11.80 -18.16 -11.84
N PRO A 88 11.02 -17.42 -11.02
CA PRO A 88 10.87 -17.72 -9.60
C PRO A 88 9.82 -18.80 -9.31
N THR A 89 9.10 -19.32 -10.31
CA THR A 89 7.98 -20.26 -10.11
C THR A 89 8.38 -21.48 -9.29
N PRO A 90 9.50 -22.18 -9.59
CA PRO A 90 9.93 -23.33 -8.80
C PRO A 90 10.26 -22.97 -7.33
N LEU A 91 10.67 -21.73 -7.06
CA LEU A 91 10.95 -21.28 -5.69
C LEU A 91 9.66 -21.07 -4.89
N PHE A 92 8.60 -20.57 -5.52
CA PHE A 92 7.29 -20.47 -4.88
C PHE A 92 6.67 -21.84 -4.63
N GLU A 93 6.83 -22.78 -5.57
CA GLU A 93 6.43 -24.18 -5.37
C GLU A 93 7.20 -24.81 -4.20
N GLU A 94 8.52 -24.56 -4.10
CA GLU A 94 9.32 -24.99 -2.96
C GLU A 94 8.78 -24.41 -1.64
N ILE A 95 8.52 -23.09 -1.57
CA ILE A 95 7.98 -22.44 -0.36
C ILE A 95 6.66 -23.07 0.08
N ARG A 96 5.77 -23.37 -0.87
CA ARG A 96 4.45 -23.92 -0.61
C ARG A 96 4.49 -25.30 0.05
N GLU A 97 5.50 -26.10 -0.27
CA GLU A 97 5.63 -27.47 0.25
C GLU A 97 6.45 -27.53 1.56
N LEU A 98 7.00 -26.41 2.03
CA LEU A 98 7.74 -26.33 3.29
C LEU A 98 6.83 -26.18 4.51
N ASP A 99 7.26 -26.77 5.61
CA ASP A 99 6.69 -26.50 6.93
C ASP A 99 6.99 -25.04 7.36
N ASP A 100 6.06 -24.41 8.10
CA ASP A 100 6.15 -23.01 8.55
C ASP A 100 7.47 -22.66 9.27
N ASP A 101 8.00 -23.60 10.06
CA ASP A 101 9.24 -23.43 10.83
C ASP A 101 10.50 -23.41 9.94
N LYS A 102 10.44 -23.99 8.74
CA LYS A 102 11.53 -24.02 7.75
C LYS A 102 11.36 -22.96 6.67
N ALA A 103 10.12 -22.61 6.33
CA ALA A 103 9.80 -21.68 5.25
C ALA A 103 10.49 -20.32 5.44
N THR A 104 10.49 -19.78 6.67
CA THR A 104 11.12 -18.47 6.96
C THR A 104 12.61 -18.45 6.63
N ALA A 105 13.37 -19.44 7.12
CA ALA A 105 14.81 -19.51 6.88
C ALA A 105 15.12 -19.73 5.40
N ARG A 106 14.30 -20.52 4.70
CA ARG A 106 14.49 -20.77 3.27
C ARG A 106 14.19 -19.54 2.42
N MET A 107 13.10 -18.82 2.71
CA MET A 107 12.79 -17.54 2.06
C MET A 107 13.95 -16.55 2.25
N GLN A 108 14.49 -16.40 3.47
CA GLN A 108 15.63 -15.51 3.71
C GLN A 108 16.82 -15.83 2.79
N GLN A 109 17.11 -17.11 2.53
CA GLN A 109 18.17 -17.52 1.61
C GLN A 109 17.85 -17.16 0.15
N MET A 110 16.61 -17.38 -0.31
CA MET A 110 16.19 -17.03 -1.67
C MET A 110 16.29 -15.51 -1.92
N TYR A 111 15.98 -14.69 -0.92
CA TYR A 111 16.05 -13.22 -1.04
C TYR A 111 17.49 -12.65 -0.94
N LEU A 112 18.52 -13.49 -0.71
CA LEU A 112 19.92 -13.05 -0.77
C LEU A 112 20.38 -12.81 -2.22
N GLU A 113 19.77 -13.45 -3.21
CA GLU A 113 20.06 -13.20 -4.62
C GLU A 113 19.77 -11.73 -4.94
N PRO A 114 20.72 -10.95 -5.47
CA PRO A 114 20.53 -9.52 -5.71
C PRO A 114 19.38 -9.25 -6.70
N ILE A 115 18.73 -8.09 -6.52
CA ILE A 115 17.77 -7.57 -7.49
C ILE A 115 18.50 -7.24 -8.79
N LYS A 116 17.92 -7.65 -9.91
CA LYS A 116 18.43 -7.48 -11.27
C LYS A 116 17.60 -6.42 -11.99
N LEU A 117 18.22 -5.29 -12.34
CA LEU A 117 17.52 -4.16 -12.98
C LEU A 117 17.00 -4.52 -14.37
N GLU A 118 17.65 -5.46 -15.05
CA GLU A 118 17.20 -6.04 -16.31
C GLU A 118 15.85 -6.77 -16.14
N LEU A 119 15.68 -7.53 -15.06
CA LEU A 119 14.42 -8.21 -14.77
C LEU A 119 13.35 -7.22 -14.32
N VAL A 120 13.70 -6.21 -13.53
CA VAL A 120 12.78 -5.11 -13.18
C VAL A 120 12.18 -4.50 -14.45
N ALA A 121 13.04 -4.15 -15.41
CA ALA A 121 12.61 -3.57 -16.67
C ALA A 121 11.76 -4.56 -17.50
N GLU A 122 12.15 -5.83 -17.54
CA GLU A 122 11.42 -6.88 -18.24
C GLU A 122 10.00 -7.05 -17.69
N ARG A 123 9.83 -7.19 -16.36
CA ARG A 123 8.50 -7.38 -15.74
C ARG A 123 7.59 -6.17 -15.94
N ILE A 124 8.12 -4.95 -15.85
CA ILE A 124 7.33 -3.74 -16.11
C ILE A 124 6.86 -3.72 -17.57
N ARG A 125 7.75 -4.00 -18.53
CA ARG A 125 7.40 -4.04 -19.95
C ARG A 125 6.41 -5.14 -20.28
N GLU A 126 6.53 -6.31 -19.66
CA GLU A 126 5.58 -7.41 -19.78
C GLU A 126 4.16 -6.96 -19.42
N MET A 127 3.98 -6.36 -18.23
CA MET A 127 2.68 -5.81 -17.80
C MET A 127 2.20 -4.70 -18.74
N LYS A 128 3.11 -3.83 -19.21
CA LYS A 128 2.77 -2.71 -20.11
C LYS A 128 2.29 -3.21 -21.48
N GLN A 129 2.92 -4.24 -22.03
CA GLN A 129 2.54 -4.85 -23.30
C GLN A 129 1.16 -5.50 -23.26
N ALA A 130 0.68 -5.90 -22.08
CA ALA A 130 -0.67 -6.40 -21.89
C ALA A 130 -1.76 -5.30 -21.95
N GLY A 131 -1.36 -4.02 -22.04
CA GLY A 131 -2.28 -2.89 -22.21
C GLY A 131 -3.00 -2.43 -20.94
N ILE A 132 -2.52 -2.84 -19.77
CA ILE A 132 -3.04 -2.39 -18.47
C ILE A 132 -2.29 -1.15 -17.95
N VAL A 133 -2.87 -0.45 -16.97
CA VAL A 133 -2.14 0.53 -16.15
C VAL A 133 -1.18 -0.22 -15.24
N THR A 134 0.11 0.10 -15.29
CA THR A 134 1.15 -0.63 -14.57
C THR A 134 1.53 0.05 -13.26
N SER A 135 1.64 -0.74 -12.20
CA SER A 135 2.10 -0.25 -10.90
C SER A 135 3.08 -1.23 -10.25
N ALA A 136 4.04 -0.67 -9.52
CA ALA A 136 5.04 -1.44 -8.82
C ALA A 136 5.52 -0.74 -7.55
N SER A 137 5.94 -1.55 -6.58
CA SER A 137 6.33 -1.11 -5.24
C SER A 137 7.84 -1.25 -5.02
N VAL A 138 8.41 -0.26 -4.35
CA VAL A 138 9.79 -0.20 -3.92
C VAL A 138 9.86 0.40 -2.52
N THR A 139 10.82 -0.04 -1.70
CA THR A 139 11.08 0.56 -0.40
C THR A 139 11.73 1.94 -0.55
N PRO A 140 11.56 2.84 0.44
CA PRO A 140 12.25 4.13 0.44
C PRO A 140 13.77 4.02 0.23
N GLN A 141 14.39 2.94 0.71
CA GLN A 141 15.84 2.71 0.64
C GLN A 141 16.33 2.40 -0.78
N ARG A 142 15.47 1.83 -1.63
CA ARG A 142 15.82 1.41 -3.00
C ARG A 142 15.23 2.31 -4.08
N THR A 143 14.35 3.23 -3.71
CA THR A 143 13.62 4.09 -4.65
C THR A 143 14.55 4.84 -5.60
N ASP A 144 15.56 5.55 -5.08
CA ASP A 144 16.49 6.35 -5.91
C ASP A 144 17.30 5.47 -6.87
N TRP A 145 17.80 4.33 -6.37
CA TRP A 145 18.58 3.36 -7.15
C TRP A 145 17.79 2.76 -8.32
N MET A 146 16.48 2.54 -8.18
CA MET A 146 15.62 1.94 -9.21
C MET A 146 14.92 2.98 -10.10
N SER A 147 14.93 4.25 -9.70
CA SER A 147 14.16 5.34 -10.32
C SER A 147 14.30 5.38 -11.85
N LYS A 148 15.54 5.40 -12.35
CA LYS A 148 15.81 5.44 -13.79
C LYS A 148 15.26 4.22 -14.53
N THR A 149 15.48 3.02 -14.00
CA THR A 149 14.99 1.77 -14.61
C THR A 149 13.46 1.75 -14.65
N ILE A 150 12.81 2.23 -13.58
CA ILE A 150 11.35 2.33 -13.49
C ILE A 150 10.81 3.28 -14.57
N THR A 151 11.37 4.48 -14.68
CA THR A 151 10.95 5.48 -15.68
C THR A 151 11.20 5.00 -17.10
N ASP A 152 12.40 4.50 -17.41
CA ASP A 152 12.77 4.03 -18.75
C ASP A 152 11.92 2.83 -19.22
N SER A 153 11.35 2.07 -18.27
CA SER A 153 10.51 0.90 -18.57
C SER A 153 9.04 1.24 -18.77
N GLY A 154 8.64 2.49 -18.50
CA GLY A 154 7.28 2.98 -18.74
C GLY A 154 6.26 2.58 -17.67
N LEU A 155 6.68 2.51 -16.40
CA LEU A 155 5.75 2.33 -15.27
C LEU A 155 4.78 3.52 -15.19
N ASP A 156 3.50 3.27 -14.90
CA ASP A 156 2.48 4.32 -14.87
C ASP A 156 2.27 4.94 -13.50
N ILE A 157 2.37 4.15 -12.43
CA ILE A 157 2.21 4.57 -11.03
C ILE A 157 3.31 3.92 -10.18
N LEU A 158 4.03 4.73 -9.41
CA LEU A 158 5.01 4.22 -8.44
C LEU A 158 4.40 4.13 -7.05
N VAL A 159 4.63 3.01 -6.37
CA VAL A 159 4.32 2.85 -4.95
C VAL A 159 5.63 2.85 -4.15
N ILE A 160 5.79 3.80 -3.23
CA ILE A 160 6.88 3.78 -2.25
C ILE A 160 6.32 3.22 -0.95
N GLN A 161 6.64 1.96 -0.65
CA GLN A 161 6.03 1.21 0.45
C GLN A 161 7.04 0.69 1.46
N GLY A 162 6.71 0.84 2.74
CA GLY A 162 7.32 0.12 3.86
C GLY A 162 6.30 -0.08 4.98
N THR A 163 6.64 -0.85 6.03
CA THR A 163 5.73 -1.08 7.15
C THR A 163 5.32 0.21 7.84
N VAL A 164 6.28 1.13 8.02
CA VAL A 164 6.06 2.49 8.53
C VAL A 164 6.95 3.42 7.72
N VAL A 165 6.34 4.40 7.06
CA VAL A 165 7.06 5.43 6.30
C VAL A 165 6.76 6.81 6.87
N SER A 166 7.81 7.58 7.11
CA SER A 166 7.73 8.99 7.48
C SER A 166 8.26 9.86 6.34
N ALA A 167 7.71 11.06 6.18
CA ALA A 167 8.19 12.01 5.19
C ALA A 167 9.65 12.45 5.44
N GLU A 168 10.08 12.42 6.69
CA GLU A 168 11.44 12.71 7.12
C GLU A 168 12.01 11.47 7.82
N HIS A 169 13.05 10.88 7.22
CA HIS A 169 13.85 9.83 7.86
C HIS A 169 15.17 10.46 8.31
N VAL A 170 15.63 10.12 9.52
CA VAL A 170 16.91 10.59 10.05
C VAL A 170 17.82 9.39 10.24
N SER A 171 18.94 9.38 9.52
CA SER A 171 19.96 8.35 9.63
C SER A 171 21.33 8.98 9.87
N ARG A 172 22.15 8.29 10.67
CA ARG A 172 23.57 8.64 10.88
C ARG A 172 24.51 7.87 9.97
N THR A 173 24.02 6.84 9.28
CA THR A 173 24.83 5.87 8.53
C THR A 173 24.68 5.99 7.03
N ALA A 174 23.58 6.56 6.55
CA ALA A 174 23.29 6.78 5.14
C ALA A 174 22.46 8.05 4.95
N GLU A 175 22.59 8.68 3.79
CA GLU A 175 21.71 9.80 3.43
C GLU A 175 20.29 9.26 3.15
N PRO A 176 19.26 9.72 3.89
CA PRO A 176 17.90 9.28 3.69
C PRO A 176 17.30 9.85 2.40
N LEU A 177 16.39 9.10 1.76
CA LEU A 177 15.61 9.62 0.64
C LEU A 177 14.79 10.84 1.07
N ASN A 178 14.99 11.97 0.40
CA ASN A 178 14.12 13.13 0.55
C ASN A 178 12.86 12.94 -0.30
N LEU A 179 11.82 12.36 0.30
CA LEU A 179 10.56 12.04 -0.38
C LEU A 179 9.92 13.27 -1.04
N LYS A 180 9.98 14.44 -0.38
CA LYS A 180 9.40 15.68 -0.93
C LYS A 180 10.11 16.12 -2.20
N LYS A 181 11.44 16.03 -2.24
CA LYS A 181 12.21 16.36 -3.44
C LYS A 181 11.92 15.33 -4.53
N PHE A 182 12.06 14.05 -4.20
CA PHE A 182 11.88 12.95 -5.15
C PHE A 182 10.50 12.99 -5.80
N ILE A 183 9.42 13.00 -5.02
CA ILE A 183 8.05 12.91 -5.54
C ILE A 183 7.69 14.11 -6.45
N ARG A 184 8.23 15.30 -6.17
CA ARG A 184 7.98 16.50 -7.01
C ARG A 184 8.75 16.50 -8.32
N GLU A 185 9.91 15.85 -8.34
CA GLU A 185 10.77 15.76 -9.52
C GLU A 185 10.47 14.52 -10.36
N PHE A 186 9.77 13.52 -9.79
CA PHE A 186 9.43 12.29 -10.47
C PHE A 186 8.25 12.49 -11.44
N GLU A 187 8.35 11.90 -12.63
CA GLU A 187 7.45 12.20 -13.76
C GLU A 187 6.09 11.48 -13.68
N ILE A 188 5.99 10.45 -12.85
CA ILE A 188 4.77 9.63 -12.71
C ILE A 188 4.19 9.78 -11.30
N PRO A 189 2.86 9.64 -11.12
CA PRO A 189 2.23 9.76 -9.82
C PRO A 189 2.77 8.73 -8.82
N VAL A 190 2.96 9.19 -7.59
CA VAL A 190 3.51 8.39 -6.49
C VAL A 190 2.47 8.18 -5.40
N ILE A 191 2.26 6.92 -5.03
CA ILE A 191 1.55 6.51 -3.82
C ILE A 191 2.60 6.20 -2.74
N VAL A 192 2.40 6.64 -1.49
CA VAL A 192 3.39 6.45 -0.42
C VAL A 192 2.76 5.93 0.89
N GLY A 193 3.42 5.00 1.57
CA GLY A 193 3.03 4.58 2.93
C GLY A 193 3.85 3.38 3.40
N GLY A 194 3.50 2.67 4.47
CA GLY A 194 2.32 2.77 5.31
C GLY A 194 2.40 3.85 6.39
N CYS A 195 1.27 4.47 6.66
CA CYS A 195 1.07 5.36 7.79
C CYS A 195 -0.18 4.97 8.58
N ALA A 196 -0.29 5.41 9.82
CA ALA A 196 -1.46 5.10 10.65
C ALA A 196 -1.83 6.24 11.61
N SER A 197 -1.33 7.45 11.36
CA SER A 197 -1.61 8.63 12.18
C SER A 197 -1.83 9.86 11.31
N TYR A 198 -2.64 10.78 11.83
CA TYR A 198 -2.92 12.07 11.20
C TYR A 198 -1.65 12.82 10.79
N GLN A 199 -0.68 12.96 11.70
CA GLN A 199 0.53 13.77 11.47
C GLN A 199 1.44 13.14 10.40
N ALA A 200 1.64 11.82 10.46
CA ALA A 200 2.44 11.11 9.47
C ALA A 200 1.82 11.25 8.08
N ALA A 201 0.50 11.02 7.96
CA ALA A 201 -0.20 11.16 6.69
C ALA A 201 -0.16 12.58 6.14
N LEU A 202 -0.40 13.61 6.97
CA LEU A 202 -0.35 15.00 6.52
C LEU A 202 1.04 15.36 5.97
N HIS A 203 2.11 14.88 6.59
CA HIS A 203 3.46 15.09 6.11
C HIS A 203 3.73 14.35 4.80
N LEU A 204 3.26 13.11 4.66
CA LEU A 204 3.35 12.36 3.40
C LEU A 204 2.58 13.05 2.27
N MET A 205 1.36 13.54 2.52
CA MET A 205 0.58 14.31 1.54
C MET A 205 1.35 15.55 1.05
N ARG A 206 1.98 16.30 1.97
CA ARG A 206 2.77 17.50 1.64
C ARG A 206 4.02 17.24 0.80
N THR A 207 4.44 15.97 0.66
CA THR A 207 5.51 15.61 -0.29
C THR A 207 5.08 15.83 -1.75
N GLY A 208 3.76 15.75 -2.03
CA GLY A 208 3.20 15.76 -3.39
C GLY A 208 2.64 14.40 -3.82
N ALA A 209 2.53 13.43 -2.91
CA ALA A 209 1.98 12.11 -3.23
C ALA A 209 0.52 12.20 -3.71
N ALA A 210 0.19 11.40 -4.73
CA ALA A 210 -1.16 11.28 -5.27
C ALA A 210 -2.08 10.47 -4.33
N GLY A 211 -1.49 9.55 -3.55
CA GLY A 211 -2.19 8.77 -2.54
C GLY A 211 -1.29 8.35 -1.39
N VAL A 212 -1.92 8.00 -0.26
CA VAL A 212 -1.25 7.45 0.91
C VAL A 212 -1.79 6.08 1.29
N LEU A 213 -0.91 5.13 1.59
CA LEU A 213 -1.30 3.83 2.13
C LEU A 213 -1.48 3.92 3.66
N VAL A 214 -2.61 3.42 4.14
CA VAL A 214 -2.99 3.46 5.56
C VAL A 214 -3.05 2.06 6.13
N GLY A 215 -2.18 1.80 7.09
CA GLY A 215 -2.12 0.51 7.78
C GLY A 215 -0.76 0.28 8.41
N VAL A 216 -0.75 0.06 9.73
CA VAL A 216 0.44 -0.41 10.47
C VAL A 216 -0.02 -1.51 11.42
N GLY A 217 0.35 -2.76 11.10
CA GLY A 217 -0.05 -3.93 11.88
C GLY A 217 -1.43 -4.56 11.64
N PRO A 218 -2.35 -4.10 10.75
CA PRO A 218 -3.65 -4.76 10.57
C PRO A 218 -3.60 -5.93 9.58
N GLY A 219 -2.58 -6.01 8.71
CA GLY A 219 -2.46 -7.06 7.70
C GLY A 219 -2.29 -8.44 8.33
N ASN A 220 -2.91 -9.46 7.73
CA ASN A 220 -2.85 -10.84 8.24
C ASN A 220 -1.40 -11.37 8.31
N ALA A 221 -0.59 -11.06 7.31
CA ALA A 221 0.84 -11.41 7.28
C ALA A 221 1.73 -10.50 8.17
N CYS A 222 1.16 -9.46 8.80
CA CYS A 222 1.93 -8.47 9.54
C CYS A 222 2.10 -8.87 11.01
N THR A 223 3.35 -9.00 11.46
CA THR A 223 3.67 -9.36 12.85
C THR A 223 3.98 -8.14 13.73
N SER A 224 3.90 -6.91 13.22
CA SER A 224 4.36 -5.70 13.92
C SER A 224 3.69 -5.47 15.28
N ARG A 225 2.39 -5.76 15.42
CA ARG A 225 1.72 -5.64 16.72
C ARG A 225 2.24 -6.67 17.73
N ALA A 226 2.41 -7.92 17.29
CA ALA A 226 2.85 -9.01 18.16
C ALA A 226 4.33 -8.88 18.55
N VAL A 227 5.18 -8.44 17.62
CA VAL A 227 6.65 -8.39 17.80
C VAL A 227 7.12 -7.04 18.32
N LEU A 228 6.60 -5.92 17.78
CA LEU A 228 7.07 -4.57 18.10
C LEU A 228 6.14 -3.81 19.05
N GLY A 229 4.90 -4.29 19.25
CA GLY A 229 3.89 -3.55 20.02
C GLY A 229 3.37 -2.28 19.32
N ILE A 230 3.63 -2.13 18.01
CA ILE A 230 3.27 -0.94 17.24
C ILE A 230 2.11 -1.28 16.30
N GLY A 231 1.04 -0.50 16.39
CA GLY A 231 -0.06 -0.54 15.43
C GLY A 231 -1.24 0.32 15.85
N VAL A 232 -2.12 0.58 14.90
CA VAL A 232 -3.40 1.27 15.14
C VAL A 232 -4.53 0.43 14.54
N PRO A 233 -5.64 0.23 15.25
CA PRO A 233 -6.84 -0.38 14.69
C PRO A 233 -7.33 0.34 13.41
N GLN A 234 -7.67 -0.43 12.39
CA GLN A 234 -7.71 0.06 11.01
C GLN A 234 -8.80 1.11 10.75
N ALA A 235 -9.99 0.98 11.35
CA ALA A 235 -11.05 1.97 11.16
C ALA A 235 -10.65 3.34 11.72
N THR A 236 -9.97 3.37 12.87
CA THR A 236 -9.43 4.61 13.44
C THR A 236 -8.29 5.18 12.62
N ALA A 237 -7.38 4.34 12.13
CA ALA A 237 -6.27 4.78 11.29
C ALA A 237 -6.78 5.46 10.01
N ILE A 238 -7.75 4.84 9.31
CA ILE A 238 -8.35 5.41 8.09
C ILE A 238 -9.03 6.73 8.40
N ALA A 239 -9.83 6.81 9.47
CA ALA A 239 -10.54 8.04 9.82
C ALA A 239 -9.58 9.20 10.15
N ASP A 240 -8.49 8.94 10.88
CA ASP A 240 -7.47 9.94 11.17
C ASP A 240 -6.79 10.46 9.91
N VAL A 241 -6.43 9.55 8.99
CA VAL A 241 -5.76 9.90 7.74
C VAL A 241 -6.72 10.61 6.77
N ALA A 242 -7.99 10.22 6.73
CA ALA A 242 -9.02 10.97 6.02
C ALA A 242 -9.17 12.39 6.58
N GLY A 243 -9.08 12.57 7.91
CA GLY A 243 -9.01 13.90 8.52
C GLY A 243 -7.79 14.71 8.07
N ALA A 244 -6.61 14.06 7.97
CA ALA A 244 -5.40 14.69 7.43
C ALA A 244 -5.56 15.10 5.96
N ARG A 245 -6.21 14.26 5.14
CA ARG A 245 -6.54 14.59 3.75
C ARG A 245 -7.39 15.84 3.67
N MET A 246 -8.44 15.95 4.48
CA MET A 246 -9.29 17.14 4.49
C MET A 246 -8.50 18.40 4.84
N ARG A 247 -7.62 18.32 5.84
CA ARG A 247 -6.73 19.43 6.17
C ARG A 247 -5.81 19.81 5.01
N HIS A 248 -5.21 18.81 4.34
CA HIS A 248 -4.35 19.05 3.18
C HIS A 248 -5.12 19.70 2.03
N LEU A 249 -6.34 19.23 1.75
CA LEU A 249 -7.22 19.80 0.75
C LEU A 249 -7.55 21.26 1.05
N ASP A 250 -7.89 21.58 2.30
CA ASP A 250 -8.14 22.96 2.73
C ASP A 250 -6.90 23.86 2.59
N GLU A 251 -5.70 23.32 2.82
CA GLU A 251 -4.44 24.05 2.74
C GLU A 251 -3.96 24.30 1.30
N THR A 252 -4.26 23.38 0.37
CA THR A 252 -3.59 23.32 -0.94
C THR A 252 -4.53 23.29 -2.15
N GLY A 253 -5.81 22.95 -1.95
CA GLY A 253 -6.75 22.62 -3.02
C GLY A 253 -6.51 21.26 -3.69
N VAL A 254 -5.57 20.45 -3.19
CA VAL A 254 -5.21 19.15 -3.77
C VAL A 254 -5.79 18.01 -2.95
N TYR A 255 -6.57 17.15 -3.60
CA TYR A 255 -7.13 15.93 -3.03
C TYR A 255 -6.11 14.79 -3.11
N VAL A 256 -5.68 14.25 -1.97
CA VAL A 256 -4.76 13.10 -1.90
C VAL A 256 -5.56 11.87 -1.49
N HIS A 257 -5.46 10.79 -2.26
CA HIS A 257 -6.23 9.58 -1.99
C HIS A 257 -5.78 8.88 -0.70
N VAL A 258 -6.74 8.32 0.02
CA VAL A 258 -6.52 7.47 1.20
C VAL A 258 -6.78 6.03 0.80
N ILE A 259 -5.76 5.18 0.82
CA ILE A 259 -5.86 3.79 0.42
C ILE A 259 -5.70 2.92 1.67
N ALA A 260 -6.73 2.16 2.03
CA ALA A 260 -6.67 1.26 3.18
C ALA A 260 -5.85 0.01 2.84
N ASP A 261 -4.73 -0.21 3.53
CA ASP A 261 -3.81 -1.33 3.30
C ASP A 261 -3.85 -2.32 4.48
N GLY A 262 -4.45 -3.48 4.24
CA GLY A 262 -4.55 -4.58 5.19
C GLY A 262 -5.72 -4.52 6.18
N GLY A 263 -5.96 -5.66 6.85
CA GLY A 263 -7.01 -5.82 7.86
C GLY A 263 -8.40 -6.19 7.33
N MET A 264 -8.55 -6.38 6.01
CA MET A 264 -9.81 -6.78 5.38
C MET A 264 -9.77 -8.27 5.05
N SER A 265 -10.84 -8.99 5.38
CA SER A 265 -10.98 -10.44 5.14
C SER A 265 -12.28 -10.81 4.40
N LYS A 266 -13.22 -9.87 4.33
CA LYS A 266 -14.57 -10.03 3.78
C LYS A 266 -15.01 -8.73 3.11
N GLY A 267 -15.94 -8.81 2.16
CA GLY A 267 -16.46 -7.62 1.44
C GLY A 267 -17.04 -6.54 2.36
N GLY A 268 -17.57 -6.94 3.53
CA GLY A 268 -18.04 -5.99 4.55
C GLY A 268 -16.93 -5.12 5.15
N ASP A 269 -15.69 -5.62 5.22
CA ASP A 269 -14.55 -4.83 5.71
C ASP A 269 -14.14 -3.78 4.69
N ILE A 270 -14.20 -4.11 3.39
CA ILE A 270 -13.97 -3.15 2.29
C ILE A 270 -14.99 -2.02 2.38
N ALA A 271 -16.28 -2.35 2.50
CA ALA A 271 -17.34 -1.34 2.65
C ALA A 271 -17.09 -0.45 3.88
N LYS A 272 -16.69 -1.04 5.02
CA LYS A 272 -16.34 -0.28 6.23
C LYS A 272 -15.12 0.62 6.03
N ALA A 273 -14.10 0.17 5.29
CA ALA A 273 -12.93 0.98 4.97
C ALA A 273 -13.30 2.24 4.19
N ILE A 274 -14.12 2.09 3.14
CA ILE A 274 -14.65 3.22 2.36
C ILE A 274 -15.48 4.14 3.26
N ALA A 275 -16.36 3.58 4.11
CA ALA A 275 -17.16 4.37 5.05
C ALA A 275 -16.31 5.14 6.10
N CYS A 276 -15.14 4.63 6.46
CA CYS A 276 -14.17 5.32 7.32
C CYS A 276 -13.40 6.45 6.60
N GLY A 277 -13.53 6.54 5.27
CA GLY A 277 -12.94 7.61 4.45
C GLY A 277 -11.83 7.17 3.52
N ALA A 278 -11.64 5.87 3.26
CA ALA A 278 -10.77 5.39 2.20
C ALA A 278 -11.41 5.62 0.81
N ASP A 279 -10.57 5.93 -0.17
CA ASP A 279 -10.94 6.09 -1.58
C ASP A 279 -10.76 4.78 -2.37
N ALA A 280 -9.83 3.94 -1.92
CA ALA A 280 -9.58 2.60 -2.45
C ALA A 280 -9.00 1.68 -1.36
N VAL A 281 -8.88 0.38 -1.65
CA VAL A 281 -8.31 -0.61 -0.74
C VAL A 281 -7.17 -1.39 -1.39
N MET A 282 -6.18 -1.80 -0.61
CA MET A 282 -5.14 -2.75 -1.03
C MET A 282 -5.41 -4.12 -0.40
N ILE A 283 -5.55 -5.15 -1.24
CA ILE A 283 -5.93 -6.52 -0.85
C ILE A 283 -4.76 -7.48 -1.09
N GLY A 284 -4.50 -8.35 -0.12
CA GLY A 284 -3.40 -9.31 -0.17
C GLY A 284 -3.82 -10.76 0.08
N SER A 285 -4.33 -11.04 1.28
CA SER A 285 -4.78 -12.38 1.72
C SER A 285 -6.28 -12.59 1.58
#